data_AF-A0A497R830-F1
#
_entry.id   AF-A0A497R830-F1
#
_cell.length_a   1.000
_cell.length_b   1.000
_cell.length_c   1.000
_cell.angle_alpha   90.00
_cell.angle_beta   90.00
_cell.angle_gamma   90.00
#
_symmetry.space_group_name_H-M   'P 1'
#
loop_
_entity.id
_entity.type
_entity.pdbx_description
1 polymer ?
#
loop_
_entity_poly.entity_id
_entity_poly.type
_entity_poly.pdbx_seq_one_letter_code
_entity_poly.pdbx_strand_id
1 'polypeptide(L)'
;MILPKKNMLLGLSILLLFLSPFFQLFTPVFGQVNLVEEEDLFRIYSGENYNIIIPKNKGPEISFEKTNFGELKLKFSYLSEYFSPSTYLSSMEHLTGKAYNLNYLLWEAFGVSEPTRAYVNMSRGALDHNASLTFSIVSLDTNKSINGYKITPLESTFLELTLTNWTFSAGTNGLVFRIVTFLEEPNYYERLGPFVDIENDQYVVQILGAQYIFELRFNQFLTILTDKQKEESYFSMFFVNYNIATKEHAPADFWVSIPSRGDIRKIILTFVCTIIPQQTASTNGFTMIAIIISLATMLYSKKWLNQRRKRGVRNE
;
A
#
# COMPACT_ATOMS: atom_id res chain seq x y z
N MET A 1 66.27 22.90 4.88
CA MET A 1 65.79 21.53 5.18
C MET A 1 64.48 21.35 4.45
N ILE A 2 64.52 20.75 3.26
CA ILE A 2 63.37 20.64 2.35
C ILE A 2 62.75 19.26 2.61
N LEU A 3 61.58 19.22 3.25
CA LEU A 3 60.84 17.96 3.37
C LEU A 3 60.45 17.45 1.97
N PRO A 4 60.61 16.14 1.69
CA PRO A 4 60.30 15.60 0.38
C PRO A 4 58.80 15.70 0.09
N LYS A 5 58.44 16.34 -1.04
CA LYS A 5 57.07 16.51 -1.55
C LYS A 5 56.23 15.22 -1.59
N LYS A 6 56.86 14.05 -1.59
CA LYS A 6 56.19 12.74 -1.57
C LYS A 6 55.45 12.43 -0.26
N ASN A 7 55.85 13.02 0.87
CA ASN A 7 55.19 12.75 2.16
C ASN A 7 53.97 13.67 2.41
N MET A 8 53.83 14.76 1.66
CA MET A 8 52.72 15.70 1.80
C MET A 8 51.42 15.14 1.22
N LEU A 9 51.50 14.41 0.10
CA LEU A 9 50.34 13.77 -0.54
C LEU A 9 49.79 12.60 0.28
N LEU A 10 50.67 11.83 0.94
CA LEU A 10 50.27 10.73 1.81
C LEU A 10 49.58 11.26 3.07
N GLY A 11 50.11 12.34 3.66
CA GLY A 11 49.48 13.01 4.80
C GLY A 11 48.11 13.60 4.45
N LEU A 12 47.96 14.18 3.26
CA LEU A 12 46.69 14.77 2.80
C LEU A 12 45.62 13.71 2.51
N SER A 13 46.00 12.57 1.93
CA SER A 13 45.08 11.46 1.62
C SER A 13 44.63 10.71 2.88
N ILE A 14 45.52 10.56 3.87
CA ILE A 14 45.16 10.03 5.19
C ILE A 14 44.23 11.02 5.94
N LEU A 15 44.51 12.32 5.90
CA LEU A 15 43.64 13.34 6.50
C LEU A 15 42.24 13.38 5.85
N LEU A 16 42.15 13.20 4.53
CA LEU A 16 40.88 13.12 3.80
C LEU A 16 40.08 11.85 4.14
N LEU A 17 40.75 10.73 4.44
CA LEU A 17 40.11 9.50 4.94
C LEU A 17 39.57 9.64 6.37
N PHE A 18 40.16 10.50 7.20
CA PHE A 18 39.65 10.80 8.55
C PHE A 18 38.58 11.90 8.56
N LEU A 19 38.49 12.73 7.51
CA LEU A 19 37.45 13.74 7.32
C LEU A 19 36.21 13.22 6.58
N SER A 20 36.25 12.00 6.03
CA SER A 20 35.11 11.40 5.32
C SER A 20 33.92 10.88 6.15
N PRO A 21 33.93 10.74 7.51
CA PRO A 21 32.74 10.26 8.19
C PRO A 21 31.64 11.34 8.31
N PHE A 22 31.90 12.58 7.87
CA PHE A 22 30.89 13.65 7.87
C PHE A 22 29.99 13.68 6.63
N PHE A 23 30.26 12.84 5.62
CA PHE A 23 29.31 12.55 4.55
C PHE A 23 28.76 11.13 4.72
N GLN A 24 28.15 10.87 5.88
CA GLN A 24 27.14 9.82 5.95
C GLN A 24 25.93 10.32 5.14
N LEU A 25 25.96 10.08 3.82
CA LEU A 25 24.70 9.85 3.11
C LEU A 25 23.95 8.79 3.90
N PHE A 26 22.70 9.06 4.25
CA PHE A 26 21.80 8.11 4.89
C PHE A 26 21.71 6.85 4.02
N THR A 27 22.63 5.90 4.22
CA THR A 27 22.51 4.58 3.66
C THR A 27 21.37 3.90 4.40
N PRO A 28 20.27 3.52 3.73
CA PRO A 28 19.20 2.79 4.39
C PRO A 28 19.79 1.55 5.05
N VAL A 29 19.46 1.35 6.33
CA VAL A 29 19.82 0.12 7.04
C VAL A 29 19.02 -0.99 6.39
N PHE A 30 19.70 -1.84 5.61
CA PHE A 30 19.07 -2.94 4.88
C PHE A 30 18.22 -3.80 5.83
N GLY A 31 16.94 -3.96 5.48
CA GLY A 31 15.99 -4.80 6.22
C GLY A 31 15.21 -4.12 7.36
N GLN A 32 15.30 -2.80 7.51
CA GLN A 32 14.49 -2.05 8.49
C GLN A 32 13.61 -0.99 7.81
N VAL A 33 12.45 -0.72 8.42
CA VAL A 33 11.59 0.39 8.08
C VAL A 33 12.27 1.67 8.54
N ASN A 34 12.47 2.60 7.61
CA ASN A 34 13.06 3.89 7.93
C ASN A 34 12.35 5.03 7.20
N LEU A 35 12.13 6.14 7.88
CA LEU A 35 11.62 7.37 7.30
C LEU A 35 12.76 8.31 6.93
N VAL A 36 12.67 8.88 5.72
CA VAL A 36 13.45 10.05 5.31
C VAL A 36 12.48 11.17 4.97
N GLU A 37 12.72 12.34 5.55
CA GLU A 37 12.02 13.57 5.19
C GLU A 37 12.81 14.30 4.09
N GLU A 38 12.17 14.53 2.96
CA GLU A 38 12.68 15.33 1.84
C GLU A 38 11.98 16.70 1.83
N GLU A 39 12.35 17.59 0.90
CA GLU A 39 11.80 18.97 0.87
C GLU A 39 10.28 18.98 0.70
N ASP A 40 9.76 18.20 -0.25
CA ASP A 40 8.37 18.20 -0.69
C ASP A 40 7.58 16.92 -0.34
N LEU A 41 8.27 15.90 0.21
CA LEU A 41 7.67 14.61 0.52
C LEU A 41 8.28 13.94 1.75
N PHE A 42 7.56 12.95 2.28
CA PHE A 42 8.08 11.94 3.19
C PHE A 42 8.25 10.63 2.43
N ARG A 43 9.38 9.96 2.62
CA ARG A 43 9.67 8.65 2.03
C ARG A 43 9.91 7.63 3.13
N ILE A 44 9.04 6.63 3.25
CA ILE A 44 9.26 5.47 4.11
C ILE A 44 9.84 4.35 3.25
N TYR A 45 11.06 3.92 3.58
CA TYR A 45 11.67 2.73 3.01
C TYR A 45 11.15 1.51 3.76
N SER A 46 10.45 0.62 3.07
CA SER A 46 9.91 -0.62 3.63
C SER A 46 10.85 -1.79 3.27
N GLY A 47 12.10 -1.72 3.72
CA GLY A 47 13.16 -2.67 3.35
C GLY A 47 13.46 -2.65 1.84
N GLU A 48 13.57 -3.84 1.22
CA GLU A 48 13.77 -4.01 -0.24
C GLU A 48 12.44 -4.19 -1.01
N ASN A 49 11.31 -4.10 -0.31
CA ASN A 49 10.02 -4.46 -0.87
C ASN A 49 9.39 -3.34 -1.69
N TYR A 50 9.27 -2.15 -1.13
CA TYR A 50 8.77 -0.95 -1.81
C TYR A 50 9.06 0.28 -0.97
N ASN A 51 8.96 1.45 -1.60
CA ASN A 51 8.95 2.73 -0.92
C ASN A 51 7.51 3.22 -0.79
N ILE A 52 7.19 3.89 0.31
CA ILE A 52 5.95 4.62 0.50
C ILE A 52 6.30 6.10 0.41
N ILE A 53 5.62 6.83 -0.46
CA ILE A 53 5.83 8.26 -0.67
C ILE A 53 4.57 9.00 -0.30
N ILE A 54 4.73 10.00 0.55
CA ILE A 54 3.66 10.84 1.05
C ILE A 54 4.02 12.28 0.69
N PRO A 55 3.40 12.87 -0.35
CA PRO A 55 3.64 14.26 -0.71
C PRO A 55 3.11 15.19 0.38
N LYS A 56 3.91 16.18 0.80
CA LYS A 56 3.50 17.15 1.85
C LYS A 56 2.36 18.07 1.39
N ASN A 57 2.24 18.30 0.08
CA ASN A 57 1.40 19.35 -0.50
C ASN A 57 0.22 18.86 -1.37
N LYS A 58 -0.05 17.54 -1.47
CA LYS A 58 -1.09 16.98 -2.38
C LYS A 58 -2.32 16.39 -1.69
N GLY A 59 -2.46 16.60 -0.38
CA GLY A 59 -3.50 15.97 0.43
C GLY A 59 -3.22 14.49 0.71
N PRO A 60 -4.21 13.72 1.20
CA PRO A 60 -4.04 12.32 1.61
C PRO A 60 -3.93 11.40 0.38
N GLU A 61 -2.77 11.50 -0.27
CA GLU A 61 -2.31 10.71 -1.39
C GLU A 61 -1.05 9.96 -0.95
N ILE A 62 -1.01 8.66 -1.25
CA ILE A 62 0.13 7.80 -0.98
C ILE A 62 0.52 7.14 -2.29
N SER A 63 1.82 7.15 -2.58
CA SER A 63 2.39 6.36 -3.66
C SER A 63 3.19 5.20 -3.10
N PHE A 64 2.99 4.01 -3.65
CA PHE A 64 3.80 2.83 -3.42
C PHE A 64 4.68 2.64 -4.65
N GLU A 65 5.99 2.67 -4.46
CA GLU A 65 6.97 2.61 -5.55
C GLU A 65 7.90 1.42 -5.43
N LYS A 66 8.11 0.70 -6.54
CA LYS A 66 9.22 -0.25 -6.71
C LYS A 66 9.63 -0.30 -8.17
N THR A 67 10.92 -0.49 -8.41
CA THR A 67 11.51 -0.59 -9.77
C THR A 67 10.77 -1.56 -10.69
N ASN A 68 10.26 -2.67 -10.17
CA ASN A 68 9.65 -3.73 -10.99
C ASN A 68 8.15 -3.56 -11.24
N PHE A 69 7.49 -2.63 -10.53
CA PHE A 69 6.05 -2.42 -10.70
C PHE A 69 5.61 -0.98 -10.97
N GLY A 70 6.53 -0.02 -10.92
CA GLY A 70 6.22 1.39 -11.12
C GLY A 70 5.65 2.04 -9.86
N GLU A 71 4.75 2.99 -10.05
CA GLU A 71 4.10 3.79 -9.00
C GLU A 71 2.61 3.48 -8.93
N LEU A 72 2.17 2.96 -7.77
CA LEU A 72 0.75 2.76 -7.45
C LEU A 72 0.29 3.84 -6.48
N LYS A 73 -0.83 4.49 -6.79
CA LYS A 73 -1.39 5.58 -6.00
C LYS A 73 -2.66 5.15 -5.28
N LEU A 74 -2.75 5.49 -4.00
CA LEU A 74 -3.96 5.46 -3.20
C LEU A 74 -4.30 6.89 -2.75
N LYS A 75 -5.55 7.30 -2.97
CA LYS A 75 -5.97 8.68 -2.75
C LYS A 75 -7.33 8.78 -2.10
N PHE A 76 -7.41 9.51 -0.99
CA PHE A 76 -8.66 9.95 -0.40
C PHE A 76 -9.01 11.33 -0.99
N SER A 77 -9.90 11.34 -1.98
CA SER A 77 -10.08 12.53 -2.83
C SER A 77 -11.20 13.46 -2.39
N TYR A 78 -12.20 12.93 -1.68
CA TYR A 78 -13.41 13.69 -1.38
C TYR A 78 -14.05 13.24 -0.06
N LEU A 79 -14.57 14.20 0.70
CA LEU A 79 -15.43 14.00 1.86
C LEU A 79 -16.72 14.80 1.64
N SER A 80 -17.89 14.18 1.75
CA SER A 80 -19.16 14.88 1.58
C SER A 80 -20.25 14.33 2.47
N GLU A 81 -21.19 15.18 2.86
CA GLU A 81 -22.49 14.74 3.34
C GLU A 81 -23.33 14.18 2.19
N TYR A 82 -24.32 13.35 2.55
CA TYR A 82 -25.31 12.83 1.62
C TYR A 82 -26.71 12.81 2.24
N PHE A 83 -27.72 13.16 1.45
CA PHE A 83 -29.12 13.26 1.89
C PHE A 83 -30.02 12.22 1.23
N SER A 84 -29.56 11.58 0.15
CA SER A 84 -30.25 10.44 -0.45
C SER A 84 -30.07 9.18 0.40
N PRO A 85 -30.94 8.16 0.28
CA PRO A 85 -30.66 6.86 0.87
C PRO A 85 -29.31 6.32 0.36
N SER A 86 -28.56 5.66 1.24
CA SER A 86 -27.20 5.17 0.94
C SER A 86 -27.12 4.24 -0.27
N THR A 87 -28.21 3.53 -0.57
CA THR A 87 -28.34 2.64 -1.74
C THR A 87 -28.32 3.38 -3.08
N TYR A 88 -28.56 4.69 -3.08
CA TYR A 88 -28.51 5.54 -4.28
C TYR A 88 -27.18 6.26 -4.44
N LEU A 89 -26.24 6.06 -3.52
CA LEU A 89 -24.91 6.61 -3.69
C LEU A 89 -24.20 5.77 -4.75
N SER A 90 -24.29 6.20 -6.00
CA SER A 90 -23.55 5.62 -7.14
C SER A 90 -23.07 6.72 -8.09
N SER A 91 -23.24 7.98 -7.70
CA SER A 91 -22.79 9.15 -8.44
C SER A 91 -22.64 10.35 -7.49
N MET A 92 -21.92 11.37 -7.97
CA MET A 92 -21.74 12.65 -7.26
C MET A 92 -23.07 13.43 -7.09
N GLU A 93 -24.09 13.15 -7.89
CA GLU A 93 -25.36 13.91 -7.90
C GLU A 93 -26.16 13.75 -6.60
N HIS A 94 -25.86 12.70 -5.83
CA HIS A 94 -26.50 12.40 -4.55
C HIS A 94 -25.76 12.99 -3.34
N LEU A 95 -24.64 13.65 -3.60
CA LEU A 95 -23.81 14.30 -2.58
C LEU A 95 -24.23 15.76 -2.48
N THR A 96 -25.02 16.05 -1.47
CA THR A 96 -25.56 17.38 -1.18
C THR A 96 -25.18 17.77 0.25
N GLY A 97 -25.02 19.07 0.52
CA GLY A 97 -24.58 19.58 1.82
C GLY A 97 -23.09 19.93 1.87
N LYS A 98 -22.47 19.74 3.05
CA LYS A 98 -21.05 20.06 3.26
C LYS A 98 -20.17 19.10 2.47
N ALA A 99 -19.28 19.64 1.63
CA ALA A 99 -18.42 18.84 0.77
C ALA A 99 -17.02 19.45 0.63
N TYR A 100 -16.00 18.60 0.64
CA TYR A 100 -14.60 18.98 0.66
C TYR A 100 -13.81 18.12 -0.33
N ASN A 101 -13.20 18.79 -1.30
CA ASN A 101 -12.16 18.17 -2.12
C ASN A 101 -10.85 18.16 -1.34
N LEU A 102 -10.43 16.98 -0.88
CA LEU A 102 -9.30 16.83 0.03
C LEU A 102 -7.96 17.20 -0.60
N ASN A 103 -7.89 17.25 -1.94
CA ASN A 103 -6.70 17.59 -2.71
C ASN A 103 -6.35 19.08 -2.64
N TYR A 104 -7.33 19.93 -2.37
CA TYR A 104 -7.17 21.39 -2.37
C TYR A 104 -7.08 21.98 -0.96
N LEU A 105 -7.04 21.12 0.05
CA LEU A 105 -6.86 21.53 1.43
C LEU A 105 -5.38 21.65 1.76
N LEU A 106 -5.05 22.57 2.66
CA LEU A 106 -3.71 22.66 3.24
C LEU A 106 -3.61 21.70 4.42
N TRP A 107 -2.66 20.78 4.32
CA TRP A 107 -2.41 19.74 5.30
C TRP A 107 -1.14 20.04 6.08
N GLU A 108 -1.21 19.83 7.39
CA GLU A 108 -0.02 19.77 8.23
C GLU A 108 0.43 18.32 8.27
N ALA A 109 1.67 18.06 7.91
CA ALA A 109 2.21 16.72 7.88
C ALA A 109 3.50 16.64 8.68
N PHE A 110 3.64 15.58 9.46
CA PHE A 110 4.87 15.27 10.17
C PHE A 110 5.12 13.76 10.11
N GLY A 111 6.39 13.38 10.14
CA GLY A 111 6.79 11.99 10.17
C GLY A 111 7.79 11.70 11.28
N VAL A 112 7.77 10.47 11.77
CA VAL A 112 8.68 9.99 12.81
C VAL A 112 9.17 8.60 12.44
N SER A 113 10.47 8.38 12.64
CA SER A 113 11.09 7.05 12.59
C SER A 113 11.38 6.58 14.01
N GLU A 114 10.89 5.39 14.36
CA GLU A 114 11.15 4.69 15.61
C GLU A 114 11.82 3.33 15.31
N PRO A 115 12.48 2.66 16.28
CA PRO A 115 13.23 1.43 16.01
C PRO A 115 12.44 0.25 15.42
N THR A 116 11.10 0.27 15.48
CA THR A 116 10.25 -0.83 15.01
C THR A 116 9.14 -0.38 14.06
N ARG A 117 9.10 0.92 13.73
CA ARG A 117 8.08 1.51 12.86
C ARG A 117 8.52 2.86 12.33
N ALA A 118 8.04 3.19 11.14
CA ALA A 118 7.95 4.56 10.68
C ALA A 118 6.48 4.94 10.54
N TYR A 119 6.16 6.19 10.86
CA TYR A 119 4.83 6.70 10.59
C TYR A 119 4.85 8.15 10.11
N VAL A 120 3.84 8.49 9.31
CA VAL A 120 3.55 9.84 8.85
C VAL A 120 2.11 10.14 9.20
N ASN A 121 1.88 11.29 9.82
CA ASN A 121 0.54 11.80 10.09
C ASN A 121 0.32 13.07 9.26
N MET A 122 -0.80 13.10 8.55
CA MET A 122 -1.30 14.28 7.86
C MET A 122 -2.59 14.72 8.56
N SER A 123 -2.64 15.94 9.05
CA SER A 123 -3.80 16.50 9.74
C SER A 123 -4.31 17.76 9.06
N ARG A 124 -5.63 17.86 9.00
CA ARG A 124 -6.36 19.06 8.66
C ARG A 124 -7.33 19.40 9.78
N GLY A 125 -7.03 20.46 10.51
CA GLY A 125 -7.96 21.07 11.46
C GLY A 125 -8.98 21.99 10.78
N ALA A 126 -10.04 22.34 11.52
CA ALA A 126 -11.06 23.30 11.10
C ALA A 126 -11.63 23.03 9.70
N LEU A 127 -11.96 21.78 9.39
CA LEU A 127 -12.70 21.41 8.18
C LEU A 127 -14.09 22.05 8.20
N ASP A 128 -14.81 21.83 9.29
CA ASP A 128 -16.13 22.38 9.58
C ASP A 128 -16.15 22.83 11.04
N HIS A 129 -15.98 24.13 11.27
CA HIS A 129 -15.81 24.71 12.60
C HIS A 129 -14.69 24.03 13.41
N ASN A 130 -15.04 23.04 14.23
CA ASN A 130 -14.14 22.31 15.13
C ASN A 130 -13.77 20.91 14.63
N ALA A 131 -14.25 20.52 13.44
CA ALA A 131 -13.97 19.22 12.87
C ALA A 131 -12.51 19.13 12.40
N SER A 132 -11.87 17.99 12.66
CA SER A 132 -10.52 17.70 12.20
C SER A 132 -10.45 16.33 11.55
N LEU A 133 -9.65 16.22 10.49
CA LEU A 133 -9.36 14.97 9.80
C LEU A 133 -7.88 14.68 9.93
N THR A 134 -7.55 13.48 10.37
CA THR A 134 -6.18 12.99 10.46
C THR A 134 -6.05 11.72 9.66
N PHE A 135 -5.00 11.63 8.87
CA PHE A 135 -4.63 10.45 8.11
C PHE A 135 -3.26 9.97 8.60
N SER A 136 -3.23 8.78 9.18
CA SER A 136 -2.03 8.15 9.73
C SER A 136 -1.60 7.01 8.82
N ILE A 137 -0.31 7.00 8.48
CA ILE A 137 0.32 6.03 7.59
C ILE A 137 1.43 5.39 8.40
N VAL A 138 1.38 4.07 8.60
CA VAL A 138 2.31 3.35 9.47
C VAL A 138 2.87 2.16 8.73
N SER A 139 4.20 2.04 8.71
CA SER A 139 4.90 0.81 8.32
C SER A 139 5.63 0.23 9.53
N LEU A 140 5.64 -1.09 9.65
CA LEU A 140 6.14 -1.82 10.82
C LEU A 140 7.24 -2.80 10.43
N ASP A 141 8.21 -2.98 11.33
CA ASP A 141 9.27 -4.00 11.24
C ASP A 141 8.90 -5.33 11.91
N THR A 142 7.79 -5.36 12.65
CA THR A 142 7.37 -6.55 13.41
C THR A 142 5.90 -6.89 13.17
N ASN A 143 5.61 -8.19 13.15
CA ASN A 143 4.25 -8.68 12.97
C ASN A 143 3.37 -8.10 14.08
N LYS A 144 2.26 -7.49 13.70
CA LYS A 144 1.32 -6.91 14.66
C LYS A 144 -0.11 -7.12 14.21
N SER A 145 -0.98 -7.35 15.19
CA SER A 145 -2.42 -7.25 14.98
C SER A 145 -2.91 -5.87 15.43
N ILE A 146 -3.57 -5.12 14.56
CA ILE A 146 -4.18 -3.83 14.88
C ILE A 146 -5.62 -3.86 14.37
N ASN A 147 -6.60 -3.64 15.25
CA ASN A 147 -8.03 -3.55 14.91
C ASN A 147 -8.54 -4.71 14.03
N GLY A 148 -8.07 -5.93 14.30
CA GLY A 148 -8.45 -7.14 13.55
C GLY A 148 -7.61 -7.42 12.29
N TYR A 149 -6.70 -6.52 11.90
CA TYR A 149 -5.78 -6.75 10.79
C TYR A 149 -4.49 -7.40 11.23
N LYS A 150 -4.05 -8.40 10.49
CA LYS A 150 -2.67 -8.87 10.53
C LYS A 150 -1.83 -7.97 9.63
N ILE A 151 -0.84 -7.30 10.21
CA ILE A 151 0.12 -6.47 9.48
C ILE A 151 1.41 -7.26 9.39
N THR A 152 1.75 -7.68 8.17
CA THR A 152 3.00 -8.36 7.89
C THR A 152 4.10 -7.30 7.69
N PRO A 153 5.24 -7.41 8.38
CA PRO A 153 6.37 -6.50 8.24
C PRO A 153 6.80 -6.36 6.80
N LEU A 154 7.18 -5.13 6.43
CA LEU A 154 7.76 -4.81 5.13
C LEU A 154 6.87 -5.07 3.91
N GLU A 155 5.77 -5.82 4.04
CA GLU A 155 4.83 -6.19 2.98
C GLU A 155 3.51 -5.43 3.11
N SER A 156 3.13 -5.06 4.33
CA SER A 156 1.90 -4.34 4.63
C SER A 156 2.15 -2.94 5.17
N THR A 157 1.33 -1.98 4.72
CA THR A 157 1.23 -0.63 5.27
C THR A 157 -0.14 -0.45 5.91
N PHE A 158 -0.16 -0.03 7.17
CA PHE A 158 -1.38 0.26 7.92
C PHE A 158 -1.76 1.72 7.76
N LEU A 159 -3.03 1.98 7.46
CA LEU A 159 -3.58 3.33 7.30
C LEU A 159 -4.76 3.52 8.24
N GLU A 160 -4.82 4.69 8.88
CA GLU A 160 -5.96 5.09 9.69
C GLU A 160 -6.43 6.49 9.30
N LEU A 161 -7.71 6.62 8.98
CA LEU A 161 -8.38 7.90 8.79
C LEU A 161 -9.27 8.17 10.01
N THR A 162 -8.97 9.23 10.75
CA THR A 162 -9.72 9.68 11.92
C THR A 162 -10.41 11.00 11.61
N LEU A 163 -11.75 11.02 11.62
CA LEU A 163 -12.55 12.25 11.60
C LEU A 163 -13.07 12.53 13.01
N THR A 164 -12.84 13.73 13.53
CA THR A 164 -13.23 14.11 14.90
C THR A 164 -14.09 15.36 14.86
N ASN A 165 -15.12 15.41 15.72
CA ASN A 165 -16.04 16.53 15.94
C ASN A 165 -16.82 16.99 14.71
N TRP A 166 -17.15 16.10 13.79
CA TRP A 166 -18.01 16.45 12.66
C TRP A 166 -19.41 16.81 13.14
N THR A 167 -19.97 17.92 12.64
CA THR A 167 -21.35 18.32 12.93
C THR A 167 -22.21 18.15 11.68
N PHE A 168 -23.15 17.21 11.74
CA PHE A 168 -24.05 16.90 10.64
C PHE A 168 -25.04 18.03 10.37
N SER A 169 -25.22 18.38 9.10
CA SER A 169 -26.31 19.28 8.68
C SER A 169 -27.69 18.67 8.96
N ALA A 170 -28.69 19.49 9.29
CA ALA A 170 -30.04 19.00 9.55
C ALA A 170 -30.60 18.24 8.33
N GLY A 171 -31.09 17.02 8.56
CA GLY A 171 -31.68 16.17 7.51
C GLY A 171 -30.67 15.35 6.70
N THR A 172 -29.37 15.46 6.97
CA THR A 172 -28.39 14.58 6.31
C THR A 172 -28.55 13.13 6.77
N ASN A 173 -28.37 12.20 5.84
CA ASN A 173 -28.34 10.77 6.15
C ASN A 173 -26.95 10.32 6.58
N GLY A 174 -25.89 11.09 6.31
CA GLY A 174 -24.54 10.72 6.72
C GLY A 174 -23.41 11.43 5.97
N LEU A 175 -22.23 10.82 6.04
CA LEU A 175 -21.00 11.19 5.34
C LEU A 175 -20.52 10.09 4.39
N VAL A 176 -19.80 10.48 3.36
CA VAL A 176 -19.05 9.57 2.50
C VAL A 176 -17.62 10.04 2.29
N PHE A 177 -16.72 9.06 2.16
CA PHE A 177 -15.36 9.25 1.69
C PHE A 177 -15.18 8.63 0.30
N ARG A 178 -14.62 9.38 -0.64
CA ARG A 178 -14.20 8.86 -1.95
C ARG A 178 -12.75 8.41 -1.89
N ILE A 179 -12.51 7.17 -2.25
CA ILE A 179 -11.18 6.56 -2.28
C ILE A 179 -10.92 6.09 -3.71
N VAL A 180 -9.76 6.45 -4.24
CA VAL A 180 -9.35 6.11 -5.60
C VAL A 180 -7.99 5.43 -5.52
N THR A 181 -7.85 4.27 -6.14
CA THR A 181 -6.55 3.58 -6.29
C THR A 181 -6.27 3.24 -7.75
N PHE A 182 -5.05 3.50 -8.21
CA PHE A 182 -4.66 3.31 -9.61
C PHE A 182 -3.15 3.17 -9.75
N LEU A 183 -2.70 2.50 -10.81
CA LEU A 183 -1.32 2.64 -11.29
C LEU A 183 -1.24 3.85 -12.23
N GLU A 184 -0.12 4.59 -12.21
CA GLU A 184 0.07 5.70 -13.16
C GLU A 184 0.04 5.26 -14.63
N GLU A 185 0.45 4.02 -14.92
CA GLU A 185 0.45 3.49 -16.29
C GLU A 185 -0.75 2.53 -16.53
N PRO A 186 -1.90 3.02 -17.05
CA PRO A 186 -3.17 2.29 -17.11
C PRO A 186 -3.17 1.02 -17.94
N ASN A 187 -2.25 0.88 -18.89
CA ASN A 187 -2.20 -0.26 -19.79
C ASN A 187 -1.58 -1.53 -19.16
N TYR A 188 -1.03 -1.44 -17.94
CA TYR A 188 -0.27 -2.53 -17.31
C TYR A 188 -0.95 -3.17 -16.10
N TYR A 189 -2.19 -2.79 -15.80
CA TYR A 189 -2.93 -3.38 -14.69
C TYR A 189 -4.39 -3.63 -15.03
N GLU A 190 -4.95 -4.63 -14.38
CA GLU A 190 -6.38 -4.84 -14.28
C GLU A 190 -6.78 -4.62 -12.83
N ARG A 191 -7.93 -4.00 -12.57
CA ARG A 191 -8.51 -4.03 -11.21
C ARG A 191 -9.44 -5.23 -11.04
N LEU A 192 -9.54 -5.72 -9.80
CA LEU A 192 -10.53 -6.69 -9.34
C LEU A 192 -11.18 -6.19 -8.06
N GLY A 193 -12.50 -6.35 -7.97
CA GLY A 193 -13.27 -5.79 -6.87
C GLY A 193 -13.46 -4.29 -7.01
N PRO A 194 -13.83 -3.62 -5.92
CA PRO A 194 -14.05 -4.07 -4.54
C PRO A 194 -15.08 -5.20 -4.38
N PHE A 195 -14.75 -6.23 -3.63
CA PHE A 195 -15.69 -7.29 -3.23
C PHE A 195 -15.64 -7.53 -1.71
N VAL A 196 -16.61 -8.28 -1.21
CA VAL A 196 -16.67 -8.70 0.19
C VAL A 196 -15.94 -10.02 0.37
N ASP A 197 -14.90 -10.03 1.20
CA ASP A 197 -14.30 -11.23 1.76
C ASP A 197 -15.11 -11.66 2.99
N ILE A 198 -16.00 -12.63 2.77
CA ILE A 198 -16.95 -13.13 3.77
C ILE A 198 -16.23 -13.81 4.93
N GLU A 199 -15.07 -14.43 4.69
CA GLU A 199 -14.33 -15.14 5.74
C GLU A 199 -13.75 -14.18 6.78
N ASN A 200 -13.37 -12.97 6.33
CA ASN A 200 -12.69 -11.98 7.15
C ASN A 200 -13.57 -10.76 7.50
N ASP A 201 -14.86 -10.75 7.11
CA ASP A 201 -15.78 -9.60 7.25
C ASP A 201 -15.16 -8.28 6.76
N GLN A 202 -14.44 -8.36 5.64
CA GLN A 202 -13.67 -7.26 5.07
C GLN A 202 -14.10 -6.98 3.63
N TYR A 203 -13.90 -5.74 3.23
CA TYR A 203 -13.91 -5.36 1.83
C TYR A 203 -12.48 -5.40 1.28
N VAL A 204 -12.35 -5.83 0.03
CA VAL A 204 -11.06 -6.03 -0.63
C VAL A 204 -11.09 -5.42 -2.02
N VAL A 205 -10.14 -4.54 -2.32
CA VAL A 205 -9.85 -4.02 -3.67
C VAL A 205 -8.48 -4.54 -4.09
N GLN A 206 -8.39 -5.07 -5.30
CA GLN A 206 -7.13 -5.58 -5.85
C GLN A 206 -6.78 -4.87 -7.15
N ILE A 207 -5.52 -4.46 -7.28
CA ILE A 207 -4.90 -4.02 -8.54
C ILE A 207 -3.90 -5.10 -8.96
N LEU A 208 -4.22 -5.78 -10.05
CA LEU A 208 -3.46 -6.89 -10.63
C LEU A 208 -2.48 -6.32 -11.65
N GLY A 209 -1.22 -6.17 -11.25
CA GLY A 209 -0.13 -5.88 -12.18
C GLY A 209 0.47 -7.16 -12.78
N ALA A 210 1.45 -7.01 -13.66
CA ALA A 210 2.09 -8.15 -14.33
C ALA A 210 2.87 -9.09 -13.38
N GLN A 211 3.40 -8.58 -12.27
CA GLN A 211 4.26 -9.34 -11.35
C GLN A 211 3.80 -9.26 -9.89
N TYR A 212 2.70 -8.57 -9.60
CA TYR A 212 2.28 -8.26 -8.24
C TYR A 212 0.76 -8.04 -8.18
N ILE A 213 0.23 -8.19 -6.99
CA ILE A 213 -1.12 -7.81 -6.62
C ILE A 213 -0.96 -6.76 -5.53
N PHE A 214 -1.46 -5.57 -5.77
CA PHE A 214 -1.73 -4.64 -4.68
C PHE A 214 -3.12 -4.94 -4.14
N GLU A 215 -3.21 -5.14 -2.83
CA GLU A 215 -4.45 -5.42 -2.14
C GLU A 215 -4.70 -4.34 -1.09
N LEU A 216 -5.86 -3.70 -1.16
CA LEU A 216 -6.36 -2.80 -0.15
C LEU A 216 -7.52 -3.47 0.58
N ARG A 217 -7.36 -3.69 1.88
CA ARG A 217 -8.38 -4.23 2.77
C ARG A 217 -8.90 -3.16 3.72
N PHE A 218 -10.20 -3.16 3.97
CA PHE A 218 -10.84 -2.36 5.02
C PHE A 218 -12.05 -3.08 5.62
N ASN A 219 -12.37 -2.81 6.88
CA ASN A 219 -13.32 -3.59 7.66
C ASN A 219 -14.72 -3.15 7.25
N GLN A 220 -15.65 -4.10 7.18
CA GLN A 220 -17.05 -3.73 6.98
C GLN A 220 -17.58 -2.91 8.16
N PHE A 221 -17.07 -3.19 9.36
CA PHE A 221 -17.40 -2.45 10.57
C PHE A 221 -16.34 -1.39 10.87
N LEU A 222 -16.79 -0.14 10.96
CA LEU A 222 -15.97 0.99 11.39
C LEU A 222 -16.17 1.28 12.88
N THR A 223 -15.18 1.91 13.49
CA THR A 223 -15.22 2.28 14.91
C THR A 223 -15.74 3.70 15.06
N ILE A 224 -16.81 3.86 15.84
CA ILE A 224 -17.37 5.16 16.23
C ILE A 224 -17.17 5.35 17.73
N LEU A 225 -16.68 6.52 18.12
CA LEU A 225 -16.65 6.96 19.50
C LEU A 225 -17.73 8.03 19.70
N THR A 226 -18.63 7.78 20.63
CA THR A 226 -19.71 8.70 20.99
C THR A 226 -19.22 9.80 21.94
N ASP A 227 -20.03 10.83 22.18
CA ASP A 227 -19.75 11.88 23.19
C ASP A 227 -19.52 11.33 24.61
N LYS A 228 -20.08 10.15 24.90
CA LYS A 228 -19.87 9.44 26.17
C LYS A 228 -18.59 8.60 26.19
N GLN A 229 -17.72 8.75 25.18
CA GLN A 229 -16.52 7.94 24.94
C GLN A 229 -16.79 6.44 24.83
N LYS A 230 -18.04 6.06 24.53
CA LYS A 230 -18.39 4.67 24.27
C LYS A 230 -18.01 4.34 22.83
N GLU A 231 -17.22 3.29 22.67
CA GLU A 231 -16.89 2.69 21.39
C GLU A 231 -18.06 1.84 20.87
N GLU A 232 -18.45 2.06 19.63
CA GLU A 232 -19.49 1.32 18.92
C GLU A 232 -18.97 0.91 17.53
N SER A 233 -19.22 -0.35 17.15
CA SER A 233 -18.96 -0.83 15.80
C SER A 233 -20.16 -0.54 14.91
N TYR A 234 -19.93 0.05 13.74
CA TYR A 234 -20.98 0.38 12.79
C TYR A 234 -20.71 -0.23 11.43
N PHE A 235 -21.73 -0.83 10.82
CA PHE A 235 -21.64 -1.43 9.48
C PHE A 235 -21.60 -0.35 8.39
N SER A 236 -20.43 -0.13 7.82
CA SER A 236 -20.24 0.78 6.68
C SER A 236 -20.83 0.17 5.40
N MET A 237 -21.55 0.96 4.61
CA MET A 237 -21.93 0.54 3.26
C MET A 237 -20.93 1.03 2.26
N PHE A 238 -20.65 0.15 1.33
CA PHE A 238 -19.68 0.31 0.30
C PHE A 238 -20.36 0.35 -1.06
N PHE A 239 -19.91 1.26 -1.93
CA PHE A 239 -20.45 1.34 -3.29
C PHE A 239 -19.42 1.78 -4.31
N VAL A 240 -19.67 1.37 -5.56
CA VAL A 240 -18.86 1.65 -6.74
C VAL A 240 -19.71 2.15 -7.89
N ASN A 241 -19.08 2.92 -8.75
CA ASN A 241 -19.71 3.42 -9.98
C ASN A 241 -19.68 2.38 -11.12
N TYR A 242 -19.20 1.16 -10.87
CA TYR A 242 -18.89 0.15 -11.88
C TYR A 242 -19.25 -1.26 -11.42
N ASN A 243 -19.16 -2.24 -12.32
CA ASN A 243 -19.43 -3.63 -11.99
C ASN A 243 -18.25 -4.27 -11.22
N ILE A 244 -18.56 -4.86 -10.07
CA ILE A 244 -17.59 -5.46 -9.14
C ILE A 244 -16.91 -6.71 -9.73
N ALA A 245 -17.56 -7.37 -10.69
CA ALA A 245 -17.10 -8.64 -11.27
C ALA A 245 -16.31 -8.50 -12.59
N THR A 246 -16.05 -7.28 -13.07
CA THR A 246 -15.34 -7.04 -14.33
C THR A 246 -13.89 -6.60 -14.11
N LYS A 247 -12.97 -7.21 -14.87
CA LYS A 247 -11.60 -6.74 -15.01
C LYS A 247 -11.60 -5.53 -15.93
N GLU A 248 -11.05 -4.42 -15.46
CA GLU A 248 -11.02 -3.16 -16.19
C GLU A 248 -9.65 -2.47 -16.08
N HIS A 249 -9.25 -1.81 -17.17
CA HIS A 249 -8.07 -0.95 -17.23
C HIS A 249 -8.44 0.48 -16.83
N ALA A 250 -8.89 0.64 -15.58
CA ALA A 250 -9.33 1.91 -15.03
C ALA A 250 -9.02 1.98 -13.52
N PRO A 251 -8.89 3.18 -12.95
CA PRO A 251 -8.81 3.36 -11.50
C PRO A 251 -9.93 2.64 -10.76
N ALA A 252 -9.61 2.04 -9.62
CA ALA A 252 -10.63 1.59 -8.68
C ALA A 252 -11.10 2.79 -7.85
N ASP A 253 -12.26 3.33 -8.24
CA ASP A 253 -12.93 4.48 -7.65
C ASP A 253 -14.18 4.05 -6.87
N PHE A 254 -14.14 4.24 -5.56
CA PHE A 254 -15.16 3.74 -4.67
C PHE A 254 -15.41 4.64 -3.47
N TRP A 255 -16.45 4.32 -2.72
CA TRP A 255 -16.94 5.15 -1.64
C TRP A 255 -17.30 4.35 -0.41
N VAL A 256 -17.03 4.94 0.75
CA VAL A 256 -17.38 4.39 2.07
C VAL A 256 -18.34 5.35 2.76
N SER A 257 -19.51 4.86 3.15
CA SER A 257 -20.54 5.65 3.82
C SER A 257 -20.60 5.43 5.33
N ILE A 258 -20.95 6.49 6.05
CA ILE A 258 -21.11 6.56 7.50
C ILE A 258 -22.43 7.29 7.77
N PRO A 259 -23.31 6.79 8.66
CA PRO A 259 -24.61 7.37 8.89
C PRO A 259 -24.49 8.63 9.75
N SER A 260 -25.51 9.47 9.63
CA SER A 260 -25.72 10.60 10.52
C SER A 260 -26.18 10.10 11.88
N ARG A 261 -25.44 10.45 12.92
CA ARG A 261 -25.89 10.33 14.32
C ARG A 261 -25.42 11.55 15.10
N GLY A 262 -26.31 12.08 15.94
CA GLY A 262 -26.06 13.32 16.68
C GLY A 262 -25.05 13.20 17.83
N ASP A 263 -24.66 11.98 18.20
CA ASP A 263 -23.75 11.67 19.31
C ASP A 263 -22.34 11.27 18.87
N ILE A 264 -22.01 11.38 17.58
CA ILE A 264 -20.70 10.99 17.03
C ILE A 264 -19.65 12.04 17.38
N ARG A 265 -18.62 11.63 18.14
CA ARG A 265 -17.46 12.45 18.46
C ARG A 265 -16.28 12.15 17.56
N LYS A 266 -16.04 10.88 17.25
CA LYS A 266 -14.90 10.45 16.42
C LYS A 266 -15.28 9.22 15.59
N ILE A 267 -14.86 9.21 14.34
CA ILE A 267 -15.01 8.10 13.38
C ILE A 267 -13.59 7.65 13.00
N ILE A 268 -13.33 6.35 13.06
CA ILE A 268 -12.05 5.75 12.69
C ILE A 268 -12.30 4.75 11.56
N LEU A 269 -11.68 5.01 10.41
CA LEU A 269 -11.61 4.07 9.29
C LEU A 269 -10.20 3.50 9.22
N THR A 270 -10.10 2.18 9.18
CA THR A 270 -8.82 1.46 9.16
C THR A 270 -8.66 0.72 7.83
N PHE A 271 -7.46 0.78 7.27
CA PHE A 271 -7.11 0.10 6.03
C PHE A 271 -5.76 -0.60 6.18
N VAL A 272 -5.57 -1.68 5.43
CA VAL A 272 -4.27 -2.29 5.21
C VAL A 272 -4.02 -2.42 3.72
N CYS A 273 -2.89 -1.87 3.28
CA CYS A 273 -2.37 -2.05 1.93
C CYS A 273 -1.30 -3.13 1.97
N THR A 274 -1.40 -4.15 1.12
CA THR A 274 -0.41 -5.23 1.02
C THR A 274 0.03 -5.37 -0.43
N ILE A 275 1.34 -5.53 -0.65
CA ILE A 275 1.90 -5.83 -1.97
C ILE A 275 2.34 -7.28 -2.01
N ILE A 276 1.64 -8.09 -2.79
CA ILE A 276 1.85 -9.54 -2.90
C ILE A 276 2.55 -9.82 -4.23
N PRO A 277 3.75 -10.38 -4.26
CA PRO A 277 4.37 -10.83 -5.50
C PRO A 277 3.50 -11.90 -6.16
N GLN A 278 3.16 -11.73 -7.44
CA GLN A 278 2.60 -12.83 -8.20
C GLN A 278 3.70 -13.84 -8.44
N GLN A 279 3.50 -15.06 -7.94
CA GLN A 279 4.28 -16.18 -8.44
C GLN A 279 3.89 -16.34 -9.90
N THR A 280 4.65 -15.72 -10.81
CA THR A 280 4.72 -16.23 -12.17
C THR A 280 5.04 -17.70 -11.98
N ALA A 281 4.19 -18.58 -12.53
CA ALA A 281 4.55 -19.97 -12.71
C ALA A 281 5.79 -19.99 -13.61
N SER A 282 6.96 -19.74 -13.03
CA SER A 282 8.21 -20.15 -13.60
C SER A 282 8.14 -21.66 -13.45
N THR A 283 7.71 -22.33 -14.52
CA THR A 283 8.32 -23.59 -14.86
C THR A 283 9.81 -23.29 -14.92
N ASN A 284 10.49 -23.41 -13.78
CA ASN A 284 11.91 -23.21 -13.62
C ASN A 284 12.57 -23.82 -14.85
N GLY A 285 13.20 -23.00 -15.71
CA GLY A 285 13.84 -23.52 -16.93
C GLY A 285 14.78 -24.68 -16.59
N PHE A 286 15.33 -24.69 -15.38
CA PHE A 286 16.07 -25.79 -14.78
C PHE A 286 15.29 -27.10 -14.60
N THR A 287 14.02 -27.11 -14.19
CA THR A 287 13.24 -28.36 -14.07
C THR A 287 12.85 -28.90 -15.43
N MET A 288 12.51 -28.05 -16.40
CA MET A 288 12.27 -28.48 -17.78
C MET A 288 13.56 -29.02 -18.43
N ILE A 289 14.70 -28.33 -18.26
CA ILE A 289 16.01 -28.82 -18.73
C ILE A 289 16.38 -30.13 -18.03
N ALA A 290 16.16 -30.28 -16.73
CA ALA A 290 16.42 -31.53 -16.00
C ALA A 290 15.53 -32.68 -16.47
N ILE A 291 14.25 -32.42 -16.77
CA ILE A 291 13.33 -33.42 -17.35
C ILE A 291 13.79 -33.81 -18.76
N ILE A 292 14.18 -32.83 -19.61
CA ILE A 292 14.68 -33.09 -20.97
C ILE A 292 15.97 -33.91 -20.94
N ILE A 293 16.93 -33.56 -20.07
CA ILE A 293 18.19 -34.32 -19.90
C ILE A 293 17.91 -35.74 -19.39
N SER A 294 16.98 -35.90 -18.44
CA SER A 294 16.58 -37.21 -17.92
C SER A 294 15.91 -38.09 -18.97
N LEU A 295 15.02 -37.52 -19.81
CA LEU A 295 14.42 -38.25 -20.93
C LEU A 295 15.47 -38.64 -21.99
N ALA A 296 16.38 -37.74 -22.33
CA ALA A 296 17.42 -37.99 -23.32
C ALA A 296 18.37 -39.12 -22.88
N THR A 297 18.80 -39.12 -21.61
CA THR A 297 19.66 -40.17 -21.04
C THR A 297 18.93 -41.52 -20.94
N MET A 298 17.64 -41.53 -20.63
CA MET A 298 16.82 -42.75 -20.60
C MET A 298 16.63 -43.35 -22.01
N LEU A 299 16.40 -42.51 -23.03
CA LEU A 299 16.32 -42.95 -24.42
C LEU A 299 17.66 -43.48 -24.94
N TYR A 300 18.77 -42.83 -24.59
CA TYR A 300 20.10 -43.24 -25.01
C TYR A 300 20.51 -44.59 -24.37
N SER A 301 20.26 -44.76 -23.07
CA SER A 301 20.53 -46.02 -22.36
C SER A 301 19.68 -47.18 -22.88
N LYS A 302 18.39 -46.95 -23.18
CA LYS A 302 17.51 -47.95 -23.81
C LYS A 302 17.98 -48.35 -25.21
N LYS A 303 18.44 -47.39 -26.03
CA LYS A 303 19.01 -47.66 -27.36
C LYS A 303 20.30 -48.48 -27.26
N TRP A 304 21.17 -48.15 -26.30
CA TRP A 304 22.42 -48.87 -26.07
C TRP A 304 22.18 -50.31 -25.57
N LEU A 305 21.25 -50.50 -24.64
CA LEU A 305 20.84 -51.84 -24.18
C LEU A 305 20.26 -52.69 -25.32
N ASN A 306 19.42 -52.11 -26.18
CA ASN A 306 18.87 -52.80 -27.35
C ASN A 306 19.95 -53.16 -28.38
N GLN A 307 20.98 -52.34 -28.56
CA GLN A 307 22.12 -52.66 -29.42
C GLN A 307 22.97 -53.79 -28.84
N ARG A 308 23.18 -53.84 -27.51
CA ARG A 308 23.87 -54.95 -26.86
C ARG A 308 23.10 -56.26 -26.93
N ARG A 309 21.77 -56.24 -26.72
CA ARG A 309 20.91 -57.41 -26.92
C ARG A 309 21.02 -57.96 -28.34
N LYS A 310 21.04 -57.12 -29.37
CA LYS A 310 21.21 -57.56 -30.77
C LYS A 310 22.60 -58.14 -31.09
N ARG A 311 23.63 -57.81 -30.30
CA ARG A 311 24.98 -58.38 -30.45
C ARG A 311 25.15 -59.68 -29.66
N GLY A 312 24.45 -59.84 -28.53
CA GLY A 312 24.45 -61.08 -27.74
C GLY A 312 23.69 -62.25 -28.36
N VAL A 313 22.74 -61.98 -29.26
CA VAL A 313 21.92 -63.02 -29.94
C VAL A 313 22.61 -63.60 -31.20
N ARG A 314 23.85 -63.19 -31.52
CA ARG A 314 24.60 -63.70 -32.69
C ARG A 314 25.64 -64.77 -32.37
N ASN A 315 25.77 -65.19 -31.12
CA ASN A 315 26.75 -66.18 -30.67
C ASN A 315 26.11 -67.44 -30.05
N GLU A 316 24.90 -67.79 -30.47
CA GLU A 316 24.34 -69.14 -30.25
C GLU A 316 24.18 -69.87 -31.58
#